data_AF-A0A9W9ZYI0-F1
#
_entry.id   AF-A0A9W9ZYI0-F1
#
_cell.length_a   1.000
_cell.length_b   1.000
_cell.length_c   1.000
_cell.angle_alpha   90.00
_cell.angle_beta   90.00
_cell.angle_gamma   90.00
#
_symmetry.space_group_name_H-M   'P 1'
#
loop_
_entity.id
_entity.type
_entity.pdbx_description
1 polymer ?
#
loop_
_entity_poly.entity_id
_entity_poly.type
_entity_poly.pdbx_seq_one_letter_code
_entity_poly.pdbx_strand_id
1 'polypeptide(L)'
;MADVRDSYRPFKTYTIPRKERRPSEDCQYTLPVDSREAKEIEHAIRRLTWDTNDLDRAVSISHVKKVDNPNLEREYHEKRATLREEGRSPKELTQQLAFCVETEDSRVKEICRMGLECDGVDHTLGDGVMGVTVWRCPDLCLRALSWPTSGAAYLLVFKIVKGRVKSVTPKLYPETPNLEPTPNFDCHMARNTASSAQLQTSCEALSIISMNMMTKDCP
;
A
#
# COMPACT_ATOMS: atom_id res chain seq x y z
N MET A 1 35.17 61.58 -27.73
CA MET A 1 36.01 60.54 -27.10
C MET A 1 35.84 60.69 -25.59
N ALA A 2 35.26 59.80 -24.79
CA ALA A 2 34.82 58.42 -24.97
C ALA A 2 33.56 58.17 -24.11
N ASP A 3 32.73 57.24 -24.58
CA ASP A 3 31.47 56.75 -24.00
C ASP A 3 31.78 55.73 -22.89
N VAL A 4 31.33 55.97 -21.64
CA VAL A 4 31.44 55.01 -20.54
C VAL A 4 30.08 54.37 -20.34
N ARG A 5 29.86 53.25 -21.05
CA ARG A 5 28.76 52.32 -20.83
C ARG A 5 29.01 51.58 -19.52
N ASP A 6 28.20 51.87 -18.51
CA ASP A 6 28.17 51.07 -17.29
C ASP A 6 27.57 49.69 -17.60
N SER A 7 28.29 48.67 -17.17
CA SER A 7 28.10 47.28 -17.56
C SER A 7 27.19 46.60 -16.55
N TYR A 8 25.89 46.54 -16.85
CA TYR A 8 24.97 45.69 -16.09
C TYR A 8 25.38 44.23 -16.26
N ARG A 9 26.09 43.69 -15.26
CA ARG A 9 26.32 42.25 -15.12
C ARG A 9 24.96 41.59 -14.87
N PRO A 10 24.51 40.65 -15.70
CA PRO A 10 23.27 39.93 -15.43
C PRO A 10 23.47 39.11 -14.15
N PHE A 11 22.55 39.27 -13.20
CA PHE A 11 22.48 38.42 -12.02
C PHE A 11 22.30 36.97 -12.50
N LYS A 12 23.22 36.10 -12.12
CA LYS A 12 23.12 34.68 -12.40
C LYS A 12 21.86 34.16 -11.71
N THR A 13 20.90 33.65 -12.48
CA THR A 13 19.74 32.95 -11.95
C THR A 13 20.25 31.69 -11.24
N TYR A 14 20.30 31.74 -9.91
CA TYR A 14 20.60 30.56 -9.11
C TYR A 14 19.35 29.69 -9.06
N THR A 15 19.28 28.69 -9.93
CA THR A 15 18.33 27.59 -9.76
C THR A 15 18.86 26.73 -8.63
N ILE A 16 18.30 26.90 -7.43
CA ILE A 16 18.59 26.01 -6.29
C ILE A 16 18.25 24.60 -6.75
N PRO A 17 19.22 23.66 -6.82
CA PRO A 17 18.92 22.27 -7.12
C PRO A 17 17.88 21.81 -6.09
N ARG A 18 16.71 21.37 -6.56
CA ARG A 18 15.74 20.72 -5.67
C ARG A 18 16.44 19.47 -5.14
N LYS A 19 17.02 19.58 -3.95
CA LYS A 19 17.56 18.44 -3.21
C LYS A 19 16.36 17.51 -3.02
N GLU A 20 16.36 16.40 -3.75
CA GLU A 20 15.44 15.31 -3.46
C GLU A 20 15.63 14.96 -1.98
N ARG A 21 14.63 15.31 -1.20
CA ARG A 21 14.57 14.90 0.20
C ARG A 21 14.44 13.39 0.14
N ARG A 22 15.54 12.70 0.50
CA ARG A 22 15.43 11.32 0.98
C ARG A 22 14.30 11.32 2.01
N PRO A 23 13.32 10.40 1.94
CA PRO A 23 12.29 10.32 2.96
C PRO A 23 12.99 10.31 4.32
N SER A 24 12.53 11.14 5.27
CA SER A 24 13.08 11.09 6.62
C SER A 24 12.99 9.65 7.12
N GLU A 25 14.01 9.19 7.87
CA GLU A 25 14.01 7.85 8.46
C GLU A 25 12.76 7.59 9.32
N ASP A 26 12.18 8.67 9.86
CA ASP A 26 10.88 8.66 10.51
C ASP A 26 9.86 9.38 9.63
N CYS A 27 9.18 8.63 8.76
CA CYS A 27 8.02 9.08 7.98
C CYS A 27 6.71 8.68 8.66
N GLN A 28 6.76 8.21 9.92
CA GLN A 28 5.60 7.76 10.68
C GLN A 28 5.33 8.71 11.84
N TYR A 29 4.06 8.89 12.18
CA TYR A 29 3.69 9.53 13.44
C TYR A 29 2.51 8.83 14.07
N THR A 30 2.56 8.68 15.39
CA THR A 30 1.51 8.04 16.17
C THR A 30 0.31 8.97 16.31
N LEU A 31 -0.86 8.45 15.98
CA LEU A 31 -2.14 9.07 16.23
C LEU A 31 -2.65 8.60 17.61
N PRO A 32 -3.22 9.51 18.44
CA PRO A 32 -3.98 9.08 19.60
C PRO A 32 -5.14 8.20 19.16
N VAL A 33 -5.32 7.03 19.79
CA VAL A 33 -6.37 6.06 19.41
C VAL A 33 -7.77 6.68 19.50
N ASP A 34 -7.99 7.60 20.44
CA ASP A 34 -9.26 8.32 20.59
C ASP A 34 -9.48 9.45 19.59
N SER A 35 -8.47 9.79 18.79
CA SER A 35 -8.56 10.86 17.80
C SER A 35 -9.60 10.54 16.73
N ARG A 36 -10.18 11.60 16.15
CA ARG A 36 -11.13 11.47 15.05
C ARG A 36 -10.54 10.70 13.87
N GLU A 37 -9.29 11.00 13.51
CA GLU A 37 -8.61 10.36 12.38
C GLU A 37 -8.38 8.86 12.64
N ALA A 38 -7.94 8.47 13.84
CA ALA A 38 -7.79 7.06 14.19
C ALA A 38 -9.12 6.30 14.12
N LYS A 39 -10.21 6.91 14.63
CA LYS A 39 -11.57 6.34 14.56
C LYS A 39 -12.10 6.21 13.14
N GLU A 40 -11.80 7.17 12.27
CA GLU A 40 -12.17 7.10 10.85
C GLU A 40 -11.45 5.94 10.13
N ILE A 41 -10.15 5.73 10.42
CA ILE A 41 -9.38 4.59 9.90
C ILE A 41 -9.96 3.27 10.41
N GLU A 42 -10.19 3.16 11.72
CA GLU A 42 -10.77 1.96 12.33
C GLU A 42 -12.14 1.64 11.73
N HIS A 43 -13.01 2.64 11.59
CA HIS A 43 -14.32 2.47 10.98
C HIS A 43 -14.22 2.02 9.52
N ALA A 44 -13.26 2.54 8.75
CA ALA A 44 -13.05 2.12 7.37
C ALA A 44 -12.59 0.64 7.28
N ILE A 45 -11.72 0.19 8.19
CA ILE A 45 -11.28 -1.20 8.30
C ILE A 45 -12.47 -2.10 8.62
N ARG A 46 -13.27 -1.76 9.64
CA ARG A 46 -14.48 -2.50 10.05
C ARG A 46 -15.51 -2.63 8.95
N ARG A 47 -15.62 -1.65 8.04
CA ARG A 47 -16.52 -1.73 6.89
C ARG A 47 -16.03 -2.68 5.79
N LEU A 48 -14.76 -3.05 5.82
CA LEU A 48 -14.12 -3.89 4.82
C LEU A 48 -13.83 -5.31 5.34
N THR A 49 -14.06 -5.58 6.63
CA THR A 49 -14.02 -6.95 7.17
C THR A 49 -15.13 -7.78 6.54
N TRP A 50 -14.81 -9.02 6.21
CA TRP A 50 -15.78 -9.98 5.72
C TRP A 50 -16.76 -10.41 6.82
N ASP A 51 -16.27 -10.66 8.03
CA ASP A 51 -17.08 -10.91 9.23
C ASP A 51 -16.73 -9.93 10.36
N THR A 52 -17.63 -9.01 10.65
CA THR A 52 -17.41 -7.94 11.64
C THR A 52 -17.27 -8.46 13.07
N ASN A 53 -17.83 -9.63 13.40
CA ASN A 53 -17.79 -10.16 14.77
C ASN A 53 -16.48 -10.88 15.09
N ASP A 54 -15.77 -11.37 14.07
CA ASP A 54 -14.52 -12.12 14.25
C ASP A 54 -13.35 -11.19 14.57
N LEU A 55 -13.26 -10.02 13.93
CA LEU A 55 -12.10 -9.14 14.11
C LEU A 55 -11.96 -8.63 15.55
N ASP A 56 -13.07 -8.16 16.15
CA ASP A 56 -13.07 -7.61 17.51
C ASP A 56 -12.77 -8.65 18.61
N ARG A 57 -13.07 -9.91 18.31
CA ARG A 57 -12.77 -11.02 19.21
C ARG A 57 -11.38 -11.60 18.99
N ALA A 58 -10.73 -11.27 17.88
CA ALA A 58 -9.47 -11.85 17.46
C ALA A 58 -8.27 -10.89 17.54
N VAL A 59 -8.46 -9.57 17.58
CA VAL A 59 -7.33 -8.62 17.72
C VAL A 59 -7.71 -7.39 18.52
N SER A 60 -6.73 -6.83 19.24
CA SER A 60 -6.87 -5.54 19.92
C SER A 60 -5.94 -4.50 19.29
N ILE A 61 -6.47 -3.33 18.93
CA ILE A 61 -5.65 -2.25 18.35
C ILE A 61 -4.88 -1.57 19.47
N SER A 62 -3.56 -1.63 19.40
CA SER A 62 -2.65 -1.03 20.38
C SER A 62 -2.22 0.39 19.98
N HIS A 63 -1.88 0.59 18.71
CA HIS A 63 -1.39 1.85 18.19
C HIS A 63 -1.94 2.09 16.78
N VAL A 64 -2.16 3.36 16.46
CA VAL A 64 -2.42 3.81 15.10
C VAL A 64 -1.33 4.77 14.71
N LYS A 65 -0.66 4.52 13.59
CA LYS A 65 0.34 5.42 13.01
C LYS A 65 -0.09 5.82 11.60
N LYS A 66 0.27 7.04 11.23
CA LYS A 66 0.09 7.55 9.87
C LYS A 66 1.44 7.80 9.23
N VAL A 67 1.52 7.47 7.94
CA VAL A 67 2.72 7.68 7.14
C VAL A 67 2.60 8.99 6.37
N ASP A 68 3.57 9.88 6.56
CA ASP A 68 3.79 11.08 5.75
C ASP A 68 5.04 10.87 4.88
N ASN A 69 4.82 10.40 3.66
CA ASN A 69 5.85 10.20 2.66
C ASN A 69 5.49 10.96 1.38
N PRO A 70 5.99 12.19 1.18
CA PRO A 70 5.62 13.03 0.05
C PRO A 70 6.11 12.49 -1.29
N ASN A 71 7.07 11.57 -1.31
CA ASN A 71 7.52 10.93 -2.54
C ASN A 71 6.52 9.87 -3.00
N LEU A 72 6.12 8.96 -2.11
CA LEU A 72 5.08 7.96 -2.40
C LEU A 72 3.72 8.60 -2.70
N GLU A 73 3.38 9.68 -2.00
CA GLU A 73 2.15 10.42 -2.29
C GLU A 73 2.19 11.06 -3.68
N ARG A 74 3.33 11.62 -4.09
CA ARG A 74 3.49 12.17 -5.45
C ARG A 74 3.37 11.06 -6.51
N GLU A 75 4.10 9.96 -6.37
CA GLU A 75 4.04 8.80 -7.28
C GLU A 75 2.62 8.25 -7.42
N TYR A 76 1.88 8.15 -6.31
CA TYR A 76 0.47 7.75 -6.30
C TYR A 76 -0.40 8.68 -7.16
N HIS A 77 -0.23 9.99 -7.03
CA HIS A 77 -1.00 10.98 -7.79
C HIS A 77 -0.62 11.01 -9.27
N GLU A 78 0.66 10.89 -9.59
CA GLU A 78 1.19 10.83 -10.95
C GLU A 78 0.65 9.60 -11.67
N LYS A 79 0.78 8.39 -11.09
CA LYS A 79 0.26 7.17 -11.69
C LYS A 79 -1.27 7.21 -11.86
N ARG A 80 -2.00 7.76 -10.88
CA ARG A 80 -3.47 7.96 -11.02
C ARG A 80 -3.82 8.91 -12.15
N ALA A 81 -2.99 9.92 -12.42
CA ALA A 81 -3.16 10.81 -13.57
C ALA A 81 -2.83 10.11 -14.89
N THR A 82 -1.75 9.34 -14.96
CA THR A 82 -1.40 8.52 -16.13
C THR A 82 -2.53 7.56 -16.50
N LEU A 83 -3.09 6.82 -15.54
CA LEU A 83 -4.24 5.94 -15.79
C LEU A 83 -5.46 6.71 -16.32
N ARG A 84 -5.67 7.96 -15.88
CA ARG A 84 -6.74 8.81 -16.41
C ARG A 84 -6.49 9.17 -17.87
N GLU A 85 -5.26 9.53 -18.21
CA GLU A 85 -4.84 9.88 -19.57
C GLU A 85 -4.92 8.67 -20.53
N GLU A 86 -4.63 7.47 -20.03
CA GLU A 86 -4.85 6.20 -20.74
C GLU A 86 -6.34 5.84 -20.95
N GLY A 87 -7.26 6.66 -20.46
CA GLY A 87 -8.70 6.49 -20.68
C GLY A 87 -9.38 5.55 -19.69
N ARG A 88 -8.80 5.29 -18.50
CA ARG A 88 -9.51 4.57 -17.43
C ARG A 88 -10.70 5.39 -16.93
N SER A 89 -11.81 4.72 -16.69
CA SER A 89 -13.05 5.33 -16.20
C SER A 89 -12.91 5.85 -14.76
N PRO A 90 -13.76 6.80 -14.33
CA PRO A 90 -13.76 7.27 -12.94
C PRO A 90 -13.95 6.14 -11.91
N LYS A 91 -14.67 5.07 -12.28
CA LYS A 91 -14.87 3.88 -11.44
C LYS A 91 -13.58 3.07 -11.28
N GLU A 92 -12.79 2.91 -12.34
CA GLU A 92 -11.48 2.25 -12.30
C GLU A 92 -10.45 3.07 -11.51
N LEU A 93 -10.56 4.40 -11.53
CA LEU A 93 -9.71 5.33 -10.78
C LEU A 93 -10.15 5.55 -9.32
N THR A 94 -11.18 4.86 -8.87
CA THR A 94 -11.68 5.02 -7.50
C THR A 94 -10.65 4.51 -6.50
N GLN A 95 -10.29 5.37 -5.55
CA GLN A 95 -9.42 5.00 -4.45
C GLN A 95 -10.08 3.92 -3.59
N GLN A 96 -9.32 2.88 -3.27
CA GLN A 96 -9.75 1.80 -2.37
C GLN A 96 -8.69 1.57 -1.29
N LEU A 97 -9.12 0.96 -0.19
CA LEU A 97 -8.17 0.46 0.81
C LEU A 97 -7.77 -0.97 0.47
N ALA A 98 -6.50 -1.27 0.72
CA ALA A 98 -5.94 -2.62 0.69
C ALA A 98 -5.05 -2.83 1.90
N PHE A 99 -4.77 -4.09 2.21
CA PHE A 99 -4.18 -4.50 3.47
C PHE A 99 -2.99 -5.44 3.27
N CYS A 100 -1.97 -5.29 4.10
CA CYS A 100 -0.91 -6.29 4.28
C CYS A 100 -0.64 -6.41 5.78
N VAL A 101 -0.06 -7.53 6.21
CA VAL A 101 0.31 -7.75 7.60
C VAL A 101 1.79 -8.12 7.67
N GLU A 102 2.49 -7.47 8.61
CA GLU A 102 3.91 -7.69 8.86
C GLU A 102 4.13 -7.88 10.36
N THR A 103 5.14 -8.66 10.74
CA THR A 103 5.52 -8.85 12.15
C THR A 103 6.81 -8.12 12.51
N GLU A 104 7.62 -7.74 11.51
CA GLU A 104 8.90 -7.08 11.69
C GLU A 104 8.80 -5.55 11.51
N ASP A 105 9.15 -4.79 12.57
CA ASP A 105 9.17 -3.33 12.53
C ASP A 105 10.16 -2.77 11.47
N SER A 106 11.26 -3.48 11.23
CA SER A 106 12.23 -3.16 10.16
C SER A 106 11.58 -3.18 8.78
N ARG A 107 10.85 -4.25 8.46
CA ARG A 107 10.13 -4.40 7.18
C ARG A 107 9.05 -3.33 7.04
N VAL A 108 8.31 -3.06 8.10
CA VAL A 108 7.32 -1.99 8.15
C VAL A 108 7.93 -0.62 7.84
N LYS A 109 9.06 -0.27 8.47
CA LYS A 109 9.78 0.99 8.21
C LYS A 109 10.26 1.07 6.77
N GLU A 110 10.74 -0.03 6.22
CA GLU A 110 11.14 -0.10 4.81
C GLU A 110 9.95 0.16 3.88
N ILE A 111 8.81 -0.50 4.10
CA ILE A 111 7.59 -0.29 3.31
C ILE A 111 7.10 1.17 3.44
N CYS A 112 7.16 1.77 4.62
CA CYS A 112 6.77 3.17 4.79
C CYS A 112 7.69 4.13 4.02
N ARG A 113 8.98 3.79 3.89
CA ARG A 113 10.00 4.60 3.21
C ARG A 113 9.96 4.43 1.70
N MET A 114 9.85 3.19 1.23
CA MET A 114 10.04 2.79 -0.17
C MET A 114 8.75 2.39 -0.89
N GLY A 115 7.66 2.17 -0.16
CA GLY A 115 6.46 1.51 -0.67
C GLY A 115 6.63 -0.02 -0.73
N LEU A 116 5.60 -0.73 -1.19
CA LEU A 116 5.72 -2.15 -1.50
C LEU A 116 6.58 -2.34 -2.76
N GLU A 117 7.38 -3.40 -2.75
CA GLU A 117 8.28 -3.79 -3.83
C GLU A 117 8.05 -5.26 -4.17
N CYS A 118 8.33 -5.65 -5.41
CA CYS A 118 8.24 -7.04 -5.83
C CYS A 118 9.38 -7.83 -5.19
N ASP A 119 9.04 -8.61 -4.16
CA ASP A 119 9.98 -9.44 -3.40
C ASP A 119 9.96 -10.91 -3.82
N GLY A 120 9.07 -11.30 -4.74
CA GLY A 120 8.95 -12.68 -5.19
C GLY A 120 8.41 -13.62 -4.11
N VAL A 121 7.77 -13.10 -3.07
CA VAL A 121 7.28 -13.94 -1.96
C VAL A 121 5.90 -14.55 -2.27
N ASP A 122 5.00 -13.77 -2.88
CA ASP A 122 3.62 -14.21 -3.14
C ASP A 122 3.33 -14.39 -4.64
N HIS A 123 3.14 -15.64 -5.05
CA HIS A 123 2.77 -16.02 -6.43
C HIS A 123 1.29 -16.40 -6.60
N THR A 124 0.42 -16.03 -5.66
CA THR A 124 -0.97 -16.49 -5.61
C THR A 124 -1.79 -16.00 -6.80
N LEU A 125 -1.54 -14.78 -7.28
CA LEU A 125 -2.31 -14.16 -8.37
C LEU A 125 -1.50 -13.89 -9.64
N GLY A 126 -0.23 -14.25 -9.65
CA GLY A 126 0.72 -13.96 -10.72
C GLY A 126 2.14 -14.20 -10.27
N ASP A 127 3.12 -13.72 -11.04
CA ASP A 127 4.50 -13.76 -10.60
C ASP A 127 4.81 -12.64 -9.58
N GLY A 128 5.19 -13.00 -8.35
CA GLY A 128 5.56 -12.06 -7.29
C GLY A 128 6.83 -11.25 -7.58
N VAL A 129 7.60 -11.60 -8.62
CA VAL A 129 8.70 -10.73 -9.11
C VAL A 129 8.22 -9.63 -10.06
N MET A 130 6.99 -9.74 -10.58
CA MET A 130 6.39 -8.79 -11.54
C MET A 130 5.21 -8.00 -10.94
N GLY A 131 4.83 -8.28 -9.69
CA GLY A 131 3.76 -7.55 -9.01
C GLY A 131 3.78 -7.77 -7.51
N VAL A 132 2.99 -6.96 -6.81
CA VAL A 132 2.80 -7.05 -5.36
C VAL A 132 1.39 -7.54 -5.04
N THR A 133 1.26 -8.41 -4.04
CA THR A 133 -0.04 -8.93 -3.59
C THR A 133 -0.48 -8.22 -2.32
N VAL A 134 -1.75 -7.80 -2.29
CA VAL A 134 -2.38 -7.17 -1.14
C VAL A 134 -3.79 -7.73 -0.92
N TRP A 135 -4.25 -7.67 0.31
CA TRP A 135 -5.55 -8.17 0.72
C TRP A 135 -6.62 -7.10 0.59
N ARG A 136 -7.81 -7.51 0.15
CA ARG A 136 -9.01 -6.65 0.13
C ARG A 136 -9.69 -6.58 1.49
N CYS A 137 -9.68 -7.68 2.24
CA CYS A 137 -10.36 -7.80 3.52
C CYS A 137 -9.30 -7.94 4.64
N PRO A 138 -9.32 -7.06 5.66
CA PRO A 138 -8.29 -7.03 6.70
C PRO A 138 -8.37 -8.23 7.65
N ASP A 139 -9.57 -8.73 7.95
CA ASP A 139 -9.79 -9.94 8.76
C ASP A 139 -9.25 -11.20 8.08
N LEU A 140 -9.47 -11.35 6.76
CA LEU A 140 -8.87 -12.47 6.01
C LEU A 140 -7.34 -12.37 5.96
N CYS A 141 -6.79 -11.16 5.82
CA CYS A 141 -5.35 -10.90 5.88
C CYS A 141 -4.75 -11.36 7.22
N LEU A 142 -5.39 -10.99 8.33
CA LEU A 142 -4.96 -11.36 9.67
C LEU A 142 -5.12 -12.86 9.97
N ARG A 143 -6.12 -13.52 9.39
CA ARG A 143 -6.31 -14.97 9.51
C ARG A 143 -5.30 -15.78 8.72
N ALA A 144 -4.77 -15.21 7.64
CA ALA A 144 -3.70 -15.84 6.85
C ALA A 144 -2.34 -15.74 7.54
N LEU A 145 -2.18 -14.84 8.53
CA LEU A 145 -0.95 -14.72 9.29
C LEU A 145 -0.73 -15.95 10.18
N SER A 146 0.47 -16.50 10.10
CA SER A 146 0.97 -17.41 11.12
C SER A 146 1.38 -16.59 12.36
N TRP A 147 0.45 -16.40 13.28
CA TRP A 147 0.67 -15.58 14.47
C TRP A 147 1.87 -16.09 15.29
N PRO A 148 2.79 -15.20 15.70
CA PRO A 148 3.90 -15.57 16.57
C PRO A 148 3.38 -15.98 17.96
N THR A 149 4.01 -16.93 18.64
CA THR A 149 3.58 -17.44 19.96
C THR A 149 3.40 -16.36 21.04
N SER A 150 4.08 -15.22 20.86
CA SER A 150 3.87 -14.00 21.63
C SER A 150 4.35 -12.83 20.77
N GLY A 151 3.47 -11.87 20.45
CA GLY A 151 3.89 -10.72 19.68
C GLY A 151 2.76 -9.75 19.37
N ALA A 152 3.13 -8.71 18.64
CA ALA A 152 2.20 -7.82 17.97
C ALA A 152 2.45 -7.91 16.47
N ALA A 153 1.40 -7.73 15.68
CA ALA A 153 1.51 -7.59 14.23
C ALA A 153 1.21 -6.14 13.82
N TYR A 154 1.67 -5.76 12.63
CA TYR A 154 1.41 -4.50 12.00
C TYR A 154 0.45 -4.70 10.82
N LEU A 155 -0.75 -4.16 10.90
CA LEU A 155 -1.67 -4.08 9.77
C LEU A 155 -1.37 -2.80 8.99
N LEU A 156 -0.78 -2.97 7.80
CA LEU A 156 -0.55 -1.88 6.87
C LEU A 156 -1.80 -1.65 6.04
N VAL A 157 -2.24 -0.39 5.97
CA VAL A 157 -3.44 0.07 5.28
C VAL A 157 -3.01 1.00 4.15
N PHE A 158 -3.23 0.57 2.92
CA PHE A 158 -2.81 1.28 1.72
C PHE A 158 -4.00 1.90 1.02
N LYS A 159 -3.88 3.17 0.60
CA LYS A 159 -4.79 3.75 -0.40
C LYS A 159 -4.28 3.40 -1.79
N ILE A 160 -4.99 2.54 -2.50
CA ILE A 160 -4.65 2.05 -3.84
C ILE A 160 -5.64 2.56 -4.89
N VAL A 161 -5.25 2.49 -6.16
CA VAL A 161 -6.16 2.55 -7.32
C VAL A 161 -5.99 1.25 -8.07
N LYS A 162 -7.08 0.49 -8.24
CA LYS A 162 -7.00 -0.82 -8.89
C LYS A 162 -6.93 -0.75 -10.41
N GLY A 163 -7.42 0.36 -10.98
CA GLY A 163 -7.60 0.45 -12.42
C GLY A 163 -8.53 -0.64 -12.96
N ARG A 164 -8.24 -1.14 -14.15
CA ARG A 164 -8.96 -2.24 -14.81
C ARG A 164 -8.50 -3.57 -14.25
N VAL A 165 -9.44 -4.32 -13.70
CA VAL A 165 -9.18 -5.56 -12.99
C VAL A 165 -9.35 -6.77 -13.91
N LYS A 166 -8.35 -7.66 -13.94
CA LYS A 166 -8.48 -9.00 -14.50
C LYS A 166 -8.82 -9.99 -13.40
N SER A 167 -9.93 -10.71 -13.54
CA SER A 167 -10.24 -11.82 -12.62
C SER A 167 -9.41 -13.05 -13.00
N VAL A 168 -8.67 -13.60 -12.03
CA VAL A 168 -7.80 -14.77 -12.19
C VAL A 168 -8.13 -15.83 -11.14
N THR A 169 -7.89 -17.10 -11.45
CA THR A 169 -7.99 -18.16 -10.45
C THR A 169 -6.71 -18.15 -9.61
N PRO A 170 -6.78 -18.12 -8.27
CA PRO A 170 -5.60 -18.21 -7.42
C PRO A 170 -4.79 -19.48 -7.71
N LYS A 171 -3.47 -19.37 -7.67
CA LYS A 171 -2.54 -20.50 -7.75
C LYS A 171 -2.72 -21.37 -6.51
N LEU A 172 -3.12 -22.62 -6.71
CA LEU A 172 -3.33 -23.61 -5.64
C LEU A 172 -2.17 -24.60 -5.51
N TYR A 173 -1.39 -24.78 -6.59
CA TYR A 173 -0.33 -25.79 -6.66
C TYR A 173 0.97 -25.16 -7.14
N PRO A 174 2.13 -25.49 -6.55
CA PRO A 174 3.42 -24.91 -6.95
C PRO A 174 3.75 -25.14 -8.44
N GLU A 175 3.35 -26.30 -8.97
CA GLU A 175 3.60 -26.76 -10.35
C GLU A 175 2.90 -25.92 -11.43
N THR A 176 1.84 -25.17 -11.09
CA THR A 176 1.17 -24.33 -12.08
C THR A 176 2.04 -23.13 -12.41
N PRO A 177 2.26 -22.80 -13.68
CA PRO A 177 3.12 -21.68 -14.07
C PRO A 177 2.59 -20.36 -13.48
N ASN A 178 3.50 -19.46 -13.12
CA ASN A 178 3.15 -18.12 -12.67
C ASN A 178 2.52 -17.35 -13.84
N LEU A 179 1.49 -16.54 -13.52
CA LEU A 179 0.83 -15.71 -14.52
C LEU A 179 1.55 -14.36 -14.62
N GLU A 180 1.98 -14.01 -15.83
CA GLU A 180 2.51 -12.68 -16.13
C GLU A 180 1.40 -11.61 -16.08
N PRO A 181 1.74 -10.32 -15.84
CA PRO A 181 0.78 -9.22 -15.91
C PRO A 181 -0.02 -9.22 -17.22
N THR A 182 -1.36 -9.20 -17.13
CA THR A 182 -2.22 -9.27 -18.32
C THR A 182 -2.22 -7.93 -19.07
N PRO A 183 -1.89 -7.88 -20.38
CA PRO A 183 -1.92 -6.65 -21.15
C PRO A 183 -3.25 -5.92 -21.09
N ASN A 184 -3.21 -4.58 -20.98
CA ASN A 184 -4.37 -3.68 -20.84
C ASN A 184 -5.15 -3.78 -19.52
N PHE A 185 -4.70 -4.59 -18.57
CA PHE A 185 -5.22 -4.63 -17.20
C PHE A 185 -4.18 -4.07 -16.23
N ASP A 186 -4.66 -3.47 -15.14
CA ASP A 186 -3.80 -2.81 -14.15
C ASP A 186 -3.56 -3.68 -12.91
N CYS A 187 -4.45 -4.64 -12.62
CA CYS A 187 -4.22 -5.62 -11.58
C CYS A 187 -4.97 -6.93 -11.78
N HIS A 188 -4.49 -7.98 -11.12
CA HIS A 188 -5.20 -9.24 -10.99
C HIS A 188 -6.03 -9.27 -9.70
N MET A 189 -7.19 -9.90 -9.75
CA MET A 189 -8.05 -10.13 -8.59
C MET A 189 -8.48 -11.59 -8.55
N ALA A 190 -8.31 -12.21 -7.39
CA ALA A 190 -8.79 -13.54 -7.10
C ALA A 190 -10.28 -13.67 -7.48
N ARG A 191 -10.60 -14.66 -8.31
CA ARG A 191 -11.99 -15.11 -8.49
C ARG A 191 -12.42 -15.78 -7.19
N ASN A 192 -13.55 -15.35 -6.64
CA ASN A 192 -14.11 -15.96 -5.45
C ASN A 192 -14.58 -17.38 -5.80
N THR A 193 -13.85 -18.40 -5.35
CA THR A 193 -14.30 -19.81 -5.39
C THR A 193 -14.93 -20.12 -4.04
N ALA A 194 -16.07 -20.81 -4.02
CA ALA A 194 -16.96 -20.91 -2.86
C ALA A 194 -16.41 -21.68 -1.63
N SER A 195 -15.11 -21.95 -1.53
CA SER A 195 -14.57 -22.98 -0.62
C SER A 195 -13.49 -22.55 0.38
N SER A 196 -13.10 -21.29 0.50
CA SER A 196 -12.04 -20.87 1.44
C SER A 196 -12.61 -20.39 2.80
N ALA A 197 -13.39 -21.26 3.44
CA ALA A 197 -13.70 -21.11 4.85
C ALA A 197 -12.71 -21.96 5.66
N GLN A 198 -11.93 -21.30 6.50
CA GLN A 198 -11.41 -21.74 7.80
C GLN A 198 -9.95 -21.34 7.96
N LEU A 199 -9.70 -20.60 9.03
CA LEU A 199 -8.46 -20.56 9.81
C LEU A 199 -8.78 -19.65 10.99
N GLN A 200 -8.86 -20.26 12.16
CA GLN A 200 -9.32 -19.71 13.42
C GLN A 200 -8.09 -19.67 14.34
N THR A 201 -7.70 -18.51 14.85
CA THR A 201 -6.71 -18.41 15.94
C THR A 201 -6.84 -17.12 16.74
N SER A 202 -6.37 -17.21 17.98
CA SER A 202 -6.60 -16.40 19.18
C SER A 202 -5.99 -14.99 19.19
N CYS A 203 -6.49 -14.18 20.14
CA CYS A 203 -6.23 -12.75 20.35
C CYS A 203 -4.76 -12.33 20.56
N GLU A 204 -4.25 -11.47 19.68
CA GLU A 204 -2.98 -10.76 19.83
C GLU A 204 -3.08 -9.28 19.39
N ALA A 205 -2.13 -8.45 19.84
CA ALA A 205 -2.17 -7.00 19.66
C ALA A 205 -1.80 -6.58 18.23
N LEU A 206 -2.52 -5.59 17.70
CA LEU A 206 -2.34 -5.08 16.35
C LEU A 206 -1.94 -3.60 16.37
N SER A 207 -0.97 -3.23 15.54
CA SER A 207 -0.64 -1.83 15.24
C SER A 207 -1.09 -1.51 13.82
N ILE A 208 -1.84 -0.43 13.64
CA ILE A 208 -2.35 -0.02 12.32
C ILE A 208 -1.44 1.06 11.75
N ILE A 209 -1.05 0.92 10.48
CA ILE A 209 -0.22 1.90 9.78
C ILE A 209 -0.89 2.27 8.47
N SER A 210 -1.31 3.53 8.32
CA SER A 210 -1.95 4.01 7.08
C SER A 210 -0.96 4.71 6.16
N MET A 211 -0.98 4.37 4.87
CA MET A 211 -0.15 4.99 3.83
C MET A 211 -0.85 5.12 2.47
N ASN A 212 -0.32 5.98 1.62
CA ASN A 212 -0.74 6.12 0.22
C ASN A 212 0.23 5.33 -0.66
N MET A 213 -0.26 4.42 -1.49
CA MET A 213 0.62 3.59 -2.31
C MET A 213 -0.13 3.06 -3.54
N MET A 214 0.54 3.04 -4.68
CA MET A 214 0.06 2.27 -5.84
C MET A 214 0.95 1.04 -6.02
N THR A 215 0.39 -0.04 -6.56
CA THR A 215 1.16 -1.22 -6.99
C THR A 215 2.20 -0.75 -7.99
N LYS A 216 3.49 -0.86 -7.65
CA LYS A 216 4.57 -0.52 -8.59
C LYS A 216 4.49 -1.46 -9.79
N ASP A 217 4.61 -0.92 -10.99
CA ASP A 217 4.93 -1.74 -12.15
C ASP A 217 6.39 -2.20 -11.96
N CYS A 218 6.59 -3.49 -11.76
CA CYS A 218 7.94 -4.04 -11.67
C CYS A 218 8.49 -4.26 -13.10
N PRO A 219 9.79 -3.99 -13.30
CA PRO A 219 10.43 -4.00 -14.62
C PRO A 219 10.42 -5.38 -15.29
#